data_AF-A0A4Y7JK00-F1
#
_entry.id   AF-A0A4Y7JK00-F1
#
_cell.length_a   1.000
_cell.length_b   1.000
_cell.length_c   1.000
_cell.angle_alpha   90.00
_cell.angle_beta   90.00
_cell.angle_gamma   90.00
#
_symmetry.space_group_name_H-M   'P 1'
#
loop_
_entity.id
_entity.type
_entity.pdbx_description
1 polymer ?
#
loop_
_entity_poly.entity_id
_entity_poly.type
_entity_poly.pdbx_seq_one_letter_code
_entity_poly.pdbx_strand_id
1 'polypeptide(L)'
;MASTETHPRPPKGICLEKIANGSYLDMAAHPDGSNHVFLANIHGKVWLTMVPEQGSGEEMLTTDESNPFLDITDIVYVESELGLLSIAFHPKFAQNGRFFASYNCDNVKWSGCYGRCSCNTDVNCDPSKLSPRNGAKPCQYHSVVSEFTANGSSLSDPSLVMRANPTEVRRIFTMGLAYTTFHGGQILFGPDGYLYLTTGDNEARTDPYNFAQNKKSLLGKILRFDIDQIPISKETSKFQPWGNYSIPSDNPYY
;
A
#
# COMPACT_ATOMS: atom_id res chain seq x y z
N MET A 1 22.33 -38.51 22.54
CA MET A 1 21.75 -37.57 23.52
C MET A 1 20.94 -36.57 22.73
N ALA A 2 19.61 -36.65 22.79
CA ALA A 2 18.72 -35.71 22.12
C ALA A 2 18.80 -34.37 22.84
N SER A 3 19.09 -33.28 22.12
CA SER A 3 19.00 -31.94 22.67
C SER A 3 17.54 -31.66 23.00
N THR A 4 17.25 -31.38 24.26
CA THR A 4 15.97 -30.84 24.69
C THR A 4 15.79 -29.47 24.05
N GLU A 5 15.04 -29.40 22.95
CA GLU A 5 14.58 -28.12 22.41
C GLU A 5 13.79 -27.40 23.50
N THR A 6 14.37 -26.33 24.03
CA THR A 6 13.67 -25.43 24.93
C THR A 6 12.61 -24.70 24.11
N HIS A 7 11.35 -25.13 24.20
CA HIS A 7 10.24 -24.38 23.63
C HIS A 7 10.34 -22.93 24.10
N PRO A 8 10.41 -21.95 23.18
CA PRO A 8 10.54 -20.55 23.55
C PRO A 8 9.34 -20.16 24.42
N ARG A 9 9.61 -19.63 25.61
CA ARG A 9 8.55 -19.14 26.50
C ARG A 9 8.23 -17.70 26.10
N PRO A 10 6.96 -17.37 25.79
CA PRO A 10 6.59 -16.01 25.47
C PRO A 10 6.81 -15.08 26.68
N PRO A 11 6.90 -13.75 26.47
CA PRO A 11 6.95 -12.79 27.57
C PRO A 11 5.80 -13.01 28.56
N LYS A 12 6.07 -12.81 29.86
CA LYS A 12 5.04 -12.98 30.90
C LYS A 12 3.83 -12.09 30.60
N GLY A 13 2.62 -12.68 30.67
CA GLY A 13 1.37 -11.98 30.41
C GLY A 13 0.92 -11.98 28.94
N ILE A 14 1.68 -12.61 28.04
CA ILE A 14 1.33 -12.75 26.62
C ILE A 14 1.41 -14.22 26.23
N CYS A 15 0.40 -14.71 25.52
CA CYS A 15 0.42 -16.00 24.84
C CYS A 15 0.74 -15.77 23.36
N LEU A 16 1.67 -16.56 22.81
CA LEU A 16 1.98 -16.55 21.39
C LEU A 16 1.56 -17.89 20.81
N GLU A 17 0.66 -17.85 19.84
CA GLU A 17 0.27 -18.99 19.02
C GLU A 17 0.77 -18.73 17.61
N LYS A 18 1.57 -19.67 17.08
CA LYS A 18 2.04 -19.57 15.70
C LYS A 18 0.92 -20.04 14.80
N ILE A 19 0.39 -19.13 14.00
CA ILE A 19 -0.71 -19.42 13.10
C ILE A 19 -0.26 -19.67 11.66
N ALA A 20 0.94 -19.27 11.23
CA ALA A 20 1.42 -19.55 9.87
C ALA A 20 2.95 -19.64 9.78
N ASN A 21 3.44 -20.26 8.70
CA ASN A 21 4.87 -20.33 8.33
C ASN A 21 5.28 -19.29 7.27
N GLY A 22 4.32 -18.58 6.66
CA GLY A 22 4.57 -17.61 5.60
C GLY A 22 5.15 -16.28 6.08
N SER A 23 5.72 -15.51 5.15
CA SER A 23 6.23 -14.16 5.38
C SER A 23 5.25 -13.14 4.80
N TYR A 24 4.53 -12.44 5.68
CA TYR A 24 3.56 -11.42 5.33
C TYR A 24 4.01 -10.06 5.88
N LEU A 25 3.72 -9.00 5.14
CA LEU A 25 4.07 -7.62 5.52
C LEU A 25 2.86 -6.86 6.08
N ASP A 26 1.66 -7.13 5.57
CA ASP A 26 0.43 -6.47 6.02
C ASP A 26 -0.72 -7.47 6.21
N MET A 27 -1.64 -7.13 7.12
CA MET A 27 -2.84 -7.89 7.41
C MET A 27 -4.04 -6.96 7.57
N ALA A 28 -5.12 -7.21 6.82
CA ALA A 28 -6.38 -6.50 6.95
C ALA A 28 -7.52 -7.47 7.31
N ALA A 29 -8.35 -7.11 8.29
CA ALA A 29 -9.55 -7.88 8.60
C ALA A 29 -10.56 -7.79 7.46
N HIS A 30 -11.29 -8.88 7.22
CA HIS A 30 -12.35 -8.87 6.24
C HIS A 30 -13.51 -7.96 6.71
N PRO A 31 -14.02 -7.03 5.86
CA PRO A 31 -15.03 -6.05 6.28
C PRO A 31 -16.42 -6.61 6.63
N ASP A 32 -16.64 -7.92 6.44
CA ASP A 32 -17.92 -8.60 6.76
C ASP A 32 -18.06 -8.96 8.25
N GLY A 33 -17.02 -8.71 9.06
CA GLY A 33 -17.01 -9.04 10.50
C GLY A 33 -16.77 -10.53 10.80
N SER A 34 -16.40 -11.33 9.81
CA SER A 34 -15.96 -12.71 10.01
C SER A 34 -14.52 -12.78 10.55
N ASN A 35 -14.06 -14.00 10.82
CA ASN A 35 -12.65 -14.27 11.17
C ASN A 35 -11.74 -14.33 9.92
N HIS A 36 -12.23 -13.94 8.75
CA HIS A 36 -11.39 -13.86 7.57
C HIS A 36 -10.45 -12.66 7.64
N VAL A 37 -9.25 -12.86 7.12
CA VAL A 37 -8.22 -11.84 6.98
C VAL A 37 -7.59 -11.92 5.59
N PHE A 38 -7.13 -10.76 5.13
CA PHE A 38 -6.30 -10.62 3.96
C PHE A 38 -4.85 -10.49 4.42
N LEU A 39 -3.98 -11.36 3.93
CA LEU A 39 -2.54 -11.32 4.18
C LEU A 39 -1.82 -10.88 2.92
N ALA A 40 -1.03 -9.81 2.99
CA ALA A 40 -0.25 -9.30 1.87
C ALA A 40 1.24 -9.57 2.08
N ASN A 41 1.95 -9.95 1.03
CA ASN A 41 3.42 -10.00 1.04
C ASN A 41 4.03 -8.87 0.23
N ILE A 42 5.34 -8.65 0.44
CA ILE A 42 6.10 -7.61 -0.26
C ILE A 42 6.12 -7.80 -1.78
N HIS A 43 5.91 -9.02 -2.29
CA HIS A 43 5.99 -9.33 -3.72
C HIS A 43 4.75 -8.93 -4.52
N GLY A 44 3.67 -8.48 -3.87
CA GLY A 44 2.45 -8.08 -4.58
C GLY A 44 1.38 -9.17 -4.63
N LYS A 45 1.41 -10.15 -3.73
CA LYS A 45 0.34 -11.12 -3.55
C LYS A 45 -0.46 -10.84 -2.29
N VAL A 46 -1.77 -11.03 -2.38
CA VAL A 46 -2.71 -10.97 -1.25
C VAL A 46 -3.49 -12.28 -1.19
N TRP A 47 -3.60 -12.89 -0.02
CA TRP A 47 -4.41 -14.08 0.21
C TRP A 47 -5.56 -13.79 1.16
N LEU A 48 -6.74 -14.32 0.85
CA LEU A 48 -7.87 -14.37 1.76
C LEU A 48 -7.84 -15.71 2.50
N THR A 49 -7.85 -15.67 3.83
CA THR A 49 -7.76 -16.85 4.68
C THR A 49 -8.52 -16.61 5.99
N MET A 50 -8.67 -17.63 6.82
CA MET A 50 -9.40 -17.57 8.08
C MET A 50 -8.43 -17.71 9.26
N VAL A 51 -8.57 -16.83 10.25
CA VAL A 51 -7.86 -16.97 11.53
C VAL A 51 -8.53 -18.10 12.32
N PRO A 52 -7.79 -19.12 12.75
CA PRO A 52 -8.35 -20.25 13.52
C PRO A 52 -8.86 -19.80 14.88
N GLU A 53 -9.77 -20.57 15.47
CA GLU A 53 -10.19 -20.34 16.85
C GLU A 53 -9.02 -20.50 17.82
N GLN A 54 -9.00 -19.66 18.85
CA GLN A 54 -7.92 -19.66 19.84
C GLN A 54 -7.75 -21.05 20.48
N GLY A 55 -6.53 -21.58 20.43
CA GLY A 55 -6.20 -22.86 21.05
C GLY A 55 -6.76 -24.09 20.33
N SER A 56 -7.27 -23.95 19.10
CA SER A 56 -7.60 -25.09 18.26
C SER A 56 -6.35 -25.92 17.90
N GLY A 57 -5.17 -25.30 17.93
CA GLY A 57 -3.93 -25.91 17.44
C GLY A 57 -3.91 -26.08 15.91
N GLU A 58 -4.92 -25.55 15.21
CA GLU A 58 -4.95 -25.48 13.77
C GLU A 58 -4.01 -24.37 13.31
N GLU A 59 -3.04 -24.70 12.47
CA GLU A 59 -2.34 -23.67 11.71
C GLU A 59 -3.35 -23.01 10.76
N MET A 60 -3.23 -21.70 10.48
CA MET A 60 -3.84 -21.08 9.30
C MET A 60 -3.33 -21.87 8.11
N LEU A 61 -4.17 -22.81 7.69
CA LEU A 61 -3.91 -23.74 6.60
C LEU A 61 -3.32 -22.95 5.45
N THR A 62 -2.08 -23.32 5.12
CA THR A 62 -1.36 -23.03 3.88
C THR A 62 -2.15 -22.11 2.96
N THR A 63 -1.82 -20.82 2.95
CA THR A 63 -2.28 -19.93 1.88
C THR A 63 -2.08 -20.68 0.56
N ASP A 64 -3.15 -20.85 -0.20
CA ASP A 64 -3.03 -21.49 -1.50
C ASP A 64 -2.24 -20.55 -2.41
N GLU A 65 -0.91 -20.76 -2.44
CA GLU A 65 0.04 -19.96 -3.19
C GLU A 65 -0.29 -19.89 -4.70
N SER A 66 -1.05 -20.87 -5.19
CA SER A 66 -1.51 -20.93 -6.57
C SER A 66 -2.73 -20.05 -6.83
N ASN A 67 -3.45 -19.66 -5.78
CA ASN A 67 -4.75 -19.00 -5.87
C ASN A 67 -4.87 -17.80 -4.91
N PRO A 68 -4.03 -16.76 -5.07
CA PRO A 68 -4.16 -15.54 -4.28
C PRO A 68 -5.47 -14.81 -4.58
N PHE A 69 -5.96 -14.03 -3.61
CA PHE A 69 -7.07 -13.09 -3.79
C PHE A 69 -6.69 -11.99 -4.80
N LEU A 70 -5.47 -11.47 -4.72
CA LEU A 70 -4.92 -10.50 -5.67
C LEU A 70 -3.48 -10.89 -6.02
N ASP A 71 -3.13 -10.85 -7.31
CA ASP A 71 -1.76 -10.97 -7.79
C ASP A 71 -1.42 -9.77 -8.68
N ILE A 72 -0.57 -8.88 -8.17
CA ILE A 72 -0.06 -7.70 -8.88
C ILE A 72 1.48 -7.76 -9.01
N THR A 73 2.05 -8.97 -8.97
CA THR A 73 3.50 -9.20 -9.09
C THR A 73 4.10 -8.61 -10.37
N ASP A 74 3.32 -8.48 -11.45
CA ASP A 74 3.74 -7.89 -12.72
C ASP A 74 4.00 -6.38 -12.66
N ILE A 75 3.40 -5.66 -11.71
CA ILE A 75 3.51 -4.19 -11.58
C ILE A 75 4.24 -3.75 -10.31
N VAL A 76 4.40 -4.65 -9.34
CA VAL A 76 5.11 -4.38 -8.09
C VAL A 76 6.62 -4.57 -8.29
N TYR A 77 7.39 -3.57 -7.88
CA TYR A 77 8.84 -3.63 -7.81
C TYR A 77 9.28 -3.95 -6.38
N VAL A 78 10.11 -5.00 -6.26
CA VAL A 78 10.60 -5.48 -4.97
C VAL A 78 12.09 -5.25 -4.85
N GLU A 79 12.50 -4.48 -3.85
CA GLU A 79 13.90 -4.31 -3.46
C GLU A 79 14.01 -3.66 -2.07
N SER A 80 14.68 -4.32 -1.13
CA SER A 80 14.87 -3.81 0.24
C SER A 80 13.54 -3.48 0.94
N GLU A 81 13.12 -2.21 0.92
CA GLU A 81 11.87 -1.71 1.51
C GLU A 81 10.78 -1.39 0.47
N LEU A 82 11.05 -1.64 -0.81
CA LEU A 82 10.11 -1.47 -1.91
C LEU A 82 9.32 -2.76 -2.12
N GLY A 83 8.01 -2.64 -2.35
CA GLY A 83 7.13 -3.76 -2.66
C GLY A 83 5.67 -3.37 -2.52
N LEU A 84 4.80 -4.35 -2.29
CA LEU A 84 3.45 -4.12 -1.78
C LEU A 84 3.53 -3.91 -0.26
N LEU A 85 3.15 -2.71 0.20
CA LEU A 85 3.40 -2.25 1.56
C LEU A 85 2.16 -2.26 2.44
N SER A 86 0.98 -2.00 1.87
CA SER A 86 -0.26 -1.99 2.64
C SER A 86 -1.49 -2.17 1.75
N ILE A 87 -2.54 -2.76 2.32
CA ILE A 87 -3.86 -2.88 1.72
C ILE A 87 -4.91 -2.25 2.65
N ALA A 88 -5.97 -1.68 2.06
CA ALA A 88 -7.10 -1.16 2.82
C ALA A 88 -8.41 -1.39 2.07
N PHE A 89 -9.47 -1.70 2.80
CA PHE A 89 -10.80 -1.90 2.23
C PHE A 89 -11.65 -0.67 2.45
N HIS A 90 -12.45 -0.30 1.45
CA HIS A 90 -13.39 0.80 1.59
C HIS A 90 -14.33 0.54 2.78
N PRO A 91 -14.73 1.55 3.58
CA PRO A 91 -15.72 1.38 4.67
C PRO A 91 -17.09 0.83 4.23
N LYS A 92 -17.31 0.74 2.92
CA LYS A 92 -18.53 0.26 2.25
C LYS A 92 -18.22 -0.93 1.33
N PHE A 93 -17.15 -1.67 1.61
CA PHE A 93 -16.66 -2.76 0.76
C PHE A 93 -17.75 -3.80 0.46
N ALA A 94 -18.54 -4.21 1.47
CA ALA A 94 -19.66 -5.12 1.27
C ALA A 94 -20.74 -4.59 0.30
N GLN A 95 -20.78 -3.28 0.03
CA GLN A 95 -21.71 -2.67 -0.93
C GLN A 95 -21.05 -2.33 -2.27
N ASN A 96 -19.77 -1.96 -2.29
CA ASN A 96 -19.11 -1.41 -3.48
C ASN A 96 -17.93 -2.24 -4.03
N GLY A 97 -17.44 -3.21 -3.25
CA GLY A 97 -16.32 -4.08 -3.60
C GLY A 97 -14.97 -3.37 -3.76
N ARG A 98 -14.85 -2.11 -3.30
CA ARG A 98 -13.65 -1.29 -3.50
C ARG A 98 -12.60 -1.57 -2.44
N PHE A 99 -11.37 -1.83 -2.88
CA PHE A 99 -10.22 -1.97 -2.00
C PHE A 99 -8.99 -1.36 -2.67
N PHE A 100 -7.96 -1.12 -1.87
CA PHE A 100 -6.82 -0.30 -2.25
C PHE A 100 -5.53 -1.01 -1.87
N ALA A 101 -4.50 -0.83 -2.69
CA ALA A 101 -3.16 -1.30 -2.39
C ALA A 101 -2.15 -0.16 -2.55
N SER A 102 -1.23 -0.07 -1.61
CA SER A 102 -0.08 0.83 -1.61
C SER A 102 1.17 0.03 -1.94
N TYR A 103 1.84 0.38 -3.02
CA TYR A 103 2.98 -0.38 -3.52
C TYR A 103 3.99 0.47 -4.27
N ASN A 104 5.15 -0.12 -4.58
CA ASN A 104 6.16 0.51 -5.42
C ASN A 104 6.23 -0.11 -6.80
N CYS A 105 6.48 0.72 -7.82
CA CYS A 105 6.70 0.28 -9.20
C CYS A 105 7.99 0.88 -9.78
N ASP A 106 8.48 0.31 -10.88
CA ASP A 106 9.67 0.76 -11.59
C ASP A 106 9.31 1.23 -13.01
N ASN A 107 9.55 2.52 -13.31
CA ASN A 107 9.22 3.11 -14.61
C ASN A 107 10.12 2.66 -15.76
N VAL A 108 11.23 1.98 -15.48
CA VAL A 108 12.06 1.33 -16.49
C VAL A 108 11.48 -0.02 -16.89
N LYS A 109 10.85 -0.74 -15.95
CA LYS A 109 10.28 -2.08 -16.19
C LYS A 109 8.83 -2.03 -16.67
N TRP A 110 8.05 -1.08 -16.17
CA TRP A 110 6.63 -0.95 -16.49
C TRP A 110 6.29 0.49 -16.87
N SER A 111 5.88 0.70 -18.12
CA SER A 111 5.51 2.02 -18.64
C SER A 111 4.27 2.64 -17.97
N GLY A 112 3.45 1.83 -17.29
CA GLY A 112 2.34 2.30 -16.48
C GLY A 112 2.76 2.93 -15.15
N CYS A 113 4.04 2.78 -14.75
CA CYS A 113 4.62 3.44 -13.59
C CYS A 113 5.05 4.85 -13.96
N TYR A 114 4.19 5.82 -13.66
CA TYR A 114 4.45 7.23 -13.92
C TYR A 114 3.89 8.08 -12.80
N GLY A 115 4.46 9.27 -12.63
CA GLY A 115 4.03 10.26 -11.66
C GLY A 115 4.98 11.43 -11.63
N ARG A 116 4.61 12.49 -10.92
CA ARG A 116 5.52 13.59 -10.66
C ARG A 116 6.62 13.14 -9.70
N CYS A 117 7.84 13.61 -9.94
CA CYS A 117 8.99 13.33 -9.08
C CYS A 117 8.88 14.12 -7.75
N SER A 118 9.16 13.47 -6.61
CA SER A 118 9.19 14.11 -5.29
C SER A 118 10.24 15.22 -5.23
N CYS A 119 11.37 15.03 -5.91
CA CYS A 119 12.35 16.08 -6.20
C CYS A 119 11.92 16.89 -7.42
N ASN A 120 11.41 18.09 -7.19
CA ASN A 120 11.02 19.00 -8.26
C ASN A 120 11.19 20.48 -7.85
N THR A 121 10.94 21.38 -8.80
CA THR A 121 11.16 22.81 -8.63
C THR A 121 10.33 23.43 -7.50
N ASP A 122 9.15 22.90 -7.17
CA ASP A 122 8.30 23.45 -6.10
C ASP A 122 8.96 23.27 -4.73
N VAL A 123 9.78 22.23 -4.58
CA VAL A 123 10.56 21.92 -3.37
C VAL A 123 12.04 22.32 -3.51
N ASN A 124 12.38 23.17 -4.48
CA ASN A 124 13.74 23.62 -4.77
C ASN A 124 14.73 22.47 -5.04
N CYS A 125 14.23 21.38 -5.63
CA CYS A 125 15.02 20.20 -5.95
C CYS A 125 15.05 19.98 -7.47
N ASP A 126 16.24 19.73 -8.01
CA ASP A 126 16.43 19.44 -9.42
C ASP A 126 16.87 17.97 -9.56
N PRO A 127 16.01 17.08 -10.09
CA PRO A 127 16.31 15.65 -10.15
C PRO A 127 17.52 15.35 -11.03
N SER A 128 17.88 16.22 -11.98
CA SER A 128 19.07 16.05 -12.83
C SER A 128 20.38 16.26 -12.07
N LYS A 129 20.33 16.94 -10.92
CA LYS A 129 21.50 17.17 -10.05
C LYS A 129 21.67 16.09 -8.99
N LEU A 130 20.73 15.16 -8.90
CA LEU A 130 20.81 14.04 -7.96
C LEU A 130 21.66 12.93 -8.55
N SER A 131 22.60 12.42 -7.76
CA SER A 131 23.38 11.23 -8.14
C SER A 131 22.54 9.96 -7.96
N PRO A 132 22.62 9.00 -8.90
CA PRO A 132 22.03 7.68 -8.71
C PRO A 132 22.48 7.04 -7.39
N ARG A 133 21.57 6.31 -6.73
CA ARG A 133 21.87 5.53 -5.51
C ARG A 133 21.41 4.10 -5.69
N ASN A 134 22.23 3.15 -5.23
CA ASN A 134 21.96 1.71 -5.35
C ASN A 134 21.62 1.27 -6.80
N GLY A 135 22.22 1.91 -7.80
CA GLY A 135 21.96 1.61 -9.22
C GLY A 135 20.68 2.22 -9.80
N ALA A 136 19.83 2.84 -8.97
CA ALA A 136 18.59 3.48 -9.41
C ALA A 136 18.79 4.95 -9.78
N LYS A 137 18.16 5.37 -10.87
CA LYS A 137 18.09 6.80 -11.23
C LYS A 137 17.09 7.53 -10.32
N PRO A 138 17.32 8.83 -10.03
CA PRO A 138 16.33 9.63 -9.29
C PRO A 138 14.94 9.53 -9.94
N CYS A 139 13.92 9.25 -9.14
CA CYS A 139 12.53 9.11 -9.57
C CYS A 139 12.28 8.01 -10.62
N GLN A 140 13.12 6.97 -10.62
CA GLN A 140 12.84 5.73 -11.32
C GLN A 140 11.70 4.95 -10.66
N TYR A 141 11.81 4.73 -9.35
CA TYR A 141 10.78 4.07 -8.56
C TYR A 141 9.70 5.04 -8.14
N HIS A 142 8.47 4.56 -8.02
CA HIS A 142 7.33 5.37 -7.57
C HIS A 142 6.67 4.72 -6.37
N SER A 143 6.13 5.52 -5.45
CA SER A 143 5.10 5.09 -4.51
C SER A 143 3.74 5.30 -5.15
N VAL A 144 2.91 4.27 -5.13
CA VAL A 144 1.60 4.24 -5.80
C VAL A 144 0.54 3.77 -4.81
N VAL A 145 -0.63 4.41 -4.86
CA VAL A 145 -1.86 3.88 -4.25
C VAL A 145 -2.88 3.67 -5.35
N SER A 146 -3.35 2.45 -5.52
CA SER A 146 -4.29 2.06 -6.57
C SER A 146 -5.55 1.48 -5.98
N GLU A 147 -6.67 1.79 -6.62
CA GLU A 147 -7.97 1.19 -6.39
C GLU A 147 -8.15 -0.05 -7.27
N PHE A 148 -8.68 -1.10 -6.65
CA PHE A 148 -9.08 -2.36 -7.27
C PHE A 148 -10.52 -2.67 -6.90
N THR A 149 -11.10 -3.63 -7.60
CA THR A 149 -12.48 -4.06 -7.38
C THR A 149 -12.59 -5.57 -7.20
N ALA A 150 -13.36 -5.96 -6.19
CA ALA A 150 -13.83 -7.32 -5.98
C ALA A 150 -15.15 -7.59 -6.72
N ASN A 151 -15.76 -6.62 -7.40
CA ASN A 151 -17.00 -6.86 -8.15
C ASN A 151 -16.73 -7.79 -9.33
N GLY A 152 -17.26 -9.02 -9.26
CA GLY A 152 -17.27 -9.94 -10.38
C GLY A 152 -18.19 -9.48 -11.52
N SER A 153 -18.13 -10.18 -12.64
CA SER A 153 -18.96 -9.93 -13.83
C SER A 153 -20.47 -10.19 -13.63
N SER A 154 -20.88 -10.63 -12.44
CA SER A 154 -22.27 -10.88 -12.05
C SER A 154 -22.56 -10.17 -10.71
N LEU A 155 -23.83 -9.92 -10.40
CA LEU A 155 -24.33 -9.26 -9.18
C LEU A 155 -24.07 -10.09 -7.89
N SER A 156 -22.86 -10.62 -7.71
CA SER A 156 -22.43 -11.32 -6.51
C SER A 156 -22.05 -10.32 -5.43
N ASP A 157 -22.44 -10.61 -4.20
CA ASP A 157 -21.96 -9.93 -3.00
C ASP A 157 -20.42 -9.87 -3.01
N PRO A 158 -19.81 -8.67 -2.99
CA PRO A 158 -18.35 -8.52 -3.00
C PRO A 158 -17.66 -9.25 -1.85
N SER A 159 -18.37 -9.48 -0.74
CA SER A 159 -17.88 -10.17 0.45
C SER A 159 -17.65 -11.67 0.21
N LEU A 160 -18.22 -12.25 -0.84
CA LEU A 160 -18.07 -13.67 -1.20
C LEU A 160 -16.95 -13.92 -2.21
N VAL A 161 -16.27 -12.85 -2.64
CA VAL A 161 -15.29 -12.91 -3.74
C VAL A 161 -13.97 -13.43 -3.21
N MET A 162 -13.56 -14.59 -3.72
CA MET A 162 -12.30 -15.22 -3.36
C MET A 162 -11.12 -14.75 -4.21
N ARG A 163 -11.37 -14.10 -5.35
CA ARG A 163 -10.35 -13.55 -6.26
C ARG A 163 -10.81 -12.24 -6.89
N ALA A 164 -10.04 -11.19 -6.70
CA ALA A 164 -10.25 -9.89 -7.31
C ALA A 164 -9.58 -9.76 -8.69
N ASN A 165 -10.01 -8.76 -9.45
CA ASN A 165 -9.35 -8.41 -10.72
C ASN A 165 -8.04 -7.66 -10.43
N PRO A 166 -6.88 -8.10 -10.95
CA PRO A 166 -5.59 -7.44 -10.74
C PRO A 166 -5.40 -6.17 -11.59
N THR A 167 -6.40 -5.79 -12.40
CA THR A 167 -6.36 -4.56 -13.18
C THR A 167 -6.69 -3.36 -12.30
N GLU A 168 -5.79 -2.38 -12.26
CA GLU A 168 -6.03 -1.10 -11.60
C GLU A 168 -7.30 -0.44 -12.17
N VAL A 169 -8.25 -0.11 -11.30
CA VAL A 169 -9.46 0.65 -11.64
C VAL A 169 -9.14 2.14 -11.68
N ARG A 170 -8.38 2.62 -10.70
CA ARG A 170 -8.03 4.03 -10.57
C ARG A 170 -6.73 4.21 -9.80
N ARG A 171 -5.87 5.10 -10.29
CA ARG A 171 -4.69 5.57 -9.55
C ARG A 171 -5.08 6.67 -8.57
N ILE A 172 -5.09 6.34 -7.29
CA ILE A 172 -5.38 7.32 -6.23
C ILE A 172 -4.16 8.20 -6.01
N PHE A 173 -2.97 7.64 -5.91
CA PHE A 173 -1.75 8.40 -5.67
C PHE A 173 -0.58 7.84 -6.49
N THR A 174 0.31 8.72 -6.94
CA THR A 174 1.60 8.34 -7.51
C THR A 174 2.63 9.45 -7.30
N MET A 175 3.81 9.07 -6.82
CA MET A 175 4.94 9.96 -6.63
C MET A 175 6.24 9.24 -6.93
N GLY A 176 7.03 9.78 -7.87
CA GLY A 176 8.39 9.32 -8.14
C GLY A 176 9.30 9.60 -6.93
N LEU A 177 10.12 8.65 -6.55
CA LEU A 177 10.97 8.69 -5.37
C LEU A 177 12.38 9.15 -5.74
N ALA A 178 12.83 10.28 -5.17
CA ALA A 178 14.15 10.83 -5.43
C ALA A 178 15.27 9.91 -4.93
N TYR A 179 15.02 9.20 -3.83
CA TYR A 179 15.93 8.25 -3.18
C TYR A 179 15.23 6.90 -2.95
N THR A 180 16.01 5.90 -2.53
CA THR A 180 15.60 4.48 -2.47
C THR A 180 15.27 3.98 -1.07
N THR A 181 15.31 4.83 -0.03
CA THR A 181 15.00 4.45 1.36
C THR A 181 14.02 5.40 2.04
N PHE A 182 13.40 4.93 3.11
CA PHE A 182 12.40 5.58 3.96
C PHE A 182 11.17 6.13 3.21
N HIS A 183 10.41 5.25 2.56
CA HIS A 183 9.21 5.66 1.77
C HIS A 183 7.88 5.68 2.52
N GLY A 184 7.76 5.00 3.66
CA GLY A 184 6.47 4.82 4.34
C GLY A 184 5.56 3.89 3.56
N GLY A 185 4.31 4.27 3.29
CA GLY A 185 3.41 3.54 2.39
C GLY A 185 2.22 2.86 3.07
N GLN A 186 1.99 3.08 4.36
CA GLN A 186 0.80 2.56 5.03
C GLN A 186 -0.45 3.30 4.55
N ILE A 187 -1.52 2.56 4.26
CA ILE A 187 -2.84 3.12 3.97
C ILE A 187 -3.89 2.62 4.96
N LEU A 188 -4.85 3.47 5.29
CA LEU A 188 -6.01 3.10 6.12
C LEU A 188 -7.16 4.09 5.92
N PHE A 189 -8.37 3.66 6.23
CA PHE A 189 -9.52 4.56 6.29
C PHE A 189 -9.70 5.11 7.70
N GLY A 190 -9.88 6.42 7.81
CA GLY A 190 -10.27 7.06 9.06
C GLY A 190 -11.76 6.84 9.37
N PRO A 191 -12.19 7.08 10.62
CA PRO A 191 -13.61 7.06 10.98
C PRO A 191 -14.43 8.16 10.28
N ASP A 192 -13.75 9.15 9.70
CA ASP A 192 -14.33 10.19 8.84
C ASP A 192 -14.59 9.72 7.40
N GLY A 193 -14.21 8.49 7.05
CA GLY A 193 -14.44 7.88 5.74
C GLY A 193 -13.39 8.23 4.68
N TYR A 194 -12.34 8.98 5.04
CA TYR A 194 -11.28 9.36 4.11
C TYR A 194 -10.13 8.36 4.11
N LEU A 195 -9.42 8.29 2.97
CA LEU A 195 -8.23 7.46 2.84
C LEU A 195 -7.01 8.23 3.31
N TYR A 196 -6.25 7.63 4.23
CA TYR A 196 -4.99 8.14 4.72
C TYR A 196 -3.83 7.39 4.09
N LEU A 197 -2.74 8.09 3.78
CA LEU A 197 -1.46 7.54 3.32
C LEU A 197 -0.33 8.12 4.15
N THR A 198 0.53 7.29 4.72
CA THR A 198 1.79 7.75 5.33
C THR A 198 2.90 7.76 4.27
N THR A 199 3.68 8.84 4.25
CA THR A 199 4.88 8.95 3.42
C THR A 199 6.09 9.13 4.32
N GLY A 200 7.15 8.39 4.05
CA GLY A 200 8.44 8.61 4.67
C GLY A 200 9.14 9.82 4.08
N ASP A 201 10.26 10.22 4.70
CA ASP A 201 11.00 11.44 4.35
C ASP A 201 11.89 11.29 3.11
N ASN A 202 12.03 10.08 2.58
CA ASN A 202 12.88 9.77 1.43
C ASN A 202 14.32 10.25 1.66
N GLU A 203 14.90 9.87 2.82
CA GLU A 203 16.15 10.44 3.33
C GLU A 203 17.34 10.31 2.35
N ALA A 204 18.08 11.41 2.20
CA ALA A 204 19.49 11.38 1.85
C ALA A 204 20.32 11.69 3.10
N ARG A 205 21.49 11.05 3.28
CA ARG A 205 22.39 11.18 4.46
C ARG A 205 22.62 12.60 5.04
N THR A 206 22.36 13.66 4.28
CA THR A 206 22.55 15.07 4.69
C THR A 206 21.27 15.90 4.61
N ASP A 207 20.11 15.29 4.32
CA ASP A 207 18.80 15.88 4.05
C ASP A 207 18.84 17.29 3.42
N PRO A 208 19.45 17.43 2.23
CA PRO A 208 19.76 18.75 1.65
C PRO A 208 18.51 19.55 1.26
N TYR A 209 17.35 18.89 1.12
CA TYR A 209 16.09 19.52 0.73
C TYR A 209 15.09 19.64 1.88
N ASN A 210 15.45 19.10 3.06
CA ASN A 210 14.64 19.15 4.27
C ASN A 210 13.19 18.72 4.00
N PHE A 211 13.01 17.60 3.29
CA PHE A 211 11.73 17.26 2.67
C PHE A 211 10.60 17.12 3.70
N ALA A 212 10.87 16.54 4.85
CA ALA A 212 9.88 16.36 5.91
C ALA A 212 9.38 17.71 6.46
N GLN A 213 10.27 18.70 6.63
CA GLN A 213 9.90 20.03 7.14
C GLN A 213 9.40 20.98 6.04
N ASN A 214 9.71 20.68 4.78
CA ASN A 214 9.25 21.47 3.65
C ASN A 214 7.75 21.26 3.42
N LYS A 215 6.94 22.30 3.67
CA LYS A 215 5.47 22.26 3.49
C LYS A 215 5.01 22.12 2.04
N LYS A 216 5.91 22.28 1.06
CA LYS A 216 5.64 22.04 -0.36
C LYS A 216 5.93 20.59 -0.79
N SER A 217 6.51 19.79 0.10
CA SER A 217 6.82 18.38 -0.14
C SER A 217 5.72 17.46 0.38
N LEU A 218 5.47 16.38 -0.35
CA LEU A 218 4.58 15.30 0.07
C LEU A 218 5.29 14.21 0.87
N LEU A 219 6.59 14.35 1.14
CA LEU A 219 7.40 13.41 1.91
C LEU A 219 7.41 13.74 3.40
N GLY A 220 7.47 12.72 4.25
CA GLY A 220 7.42 12.84 5.71
C GLY A 220 6.06 13.37 6.19
N LYS A 221 4.97 12.88 5.59
CA LYS A 221 3.60 13.38 5.82
C LYS A 221 2.62 12.25 6.12
N ILE A 222 1.47 12.65 6.66
CA ILE A 222 0.23 11.87 6.60
C ILE A 222 -0.68 12.64 5.64
N LEU A 223 -0.96 12.04 4.48
CA LEU A 223 -1.84 12.58 3.45
C LEU A 223 -3.26 12.04 3.67
N ARG A 224 -4.28 12.85 3.36
CA ARG A 224 -5.70 12.52 3.56
C ARG A 224 -6.51 12.90 2.32
N PHE A 225 -7.17 11.91 1.73
CA PHE A 225 -7.83 11.99 0.42
C PHE A 225 -9.33 11.70 0.52
N ASP A 226 -10.13 12.47 -0.20
CA ASP A 226 -11.52 12.12 -0.54
C ASP A 226 -11.51 11.31 -1.83
N ILE A 227 -11.86 10.04 -1.70
CA ILE A 227 -11.85 9.06 -2.80
C ILE A 227 -13.26 8.72 -3.30
N ASP A 228 -14.29 9.33 -2.72
CA ASP A 228 -15.70 9.14 -3.09
C ASP A 228 -16.21 10.26 -4.00
N GLN A 229 -15.63 11.45 -3.89
CA GLN A 229 -15.93 12.56 -4.79
C GLN A 229 -14.90 12.65 -5.90
N ILE A 230 -15.32 12.42 -7.15
CA ILE A 230 -14.49 12.63 -8.33
C ILE A 230 -14.96 13.90 -9.04
N PRO A 231 -14.08 14.89 -9.30
CA PRO A 231 -14.44 16.04 -10.12
C PRO A 231 -14.78 15.58 -11.54
N ILE A 232 -16.04 15.74 -11.96
CA ILE A 232 -16.57 15.26 -13.26
C ILE A 232 -16.06 16.09 -14.46
N SER A 233 -15.45 17.26 -14.24
CA SER A 233 -15.10 18.18 -15.32
C SER A 233 -13.65 18.06 -15.81
N LYS A 234 -13.51 18.21 -17.14
CA LYS A 234 -12.30 18.31 -17.97
C LYS A 234 -11.20 19.31 -17.53
N GLU A 235 -11.28 19.87 -16.33
CA GLU A 235 -10.19 20.66 -15.70
C GLU A 235 -9.13 19.79 -15.00
N THR A 236 -9.41 18.49 -14.87
CA THR A 236 -8.55 17.46 -14.27
C THR A 236 -7.23 17.21 -15.01
N SER A 237 -7.05 17.75 -16.23
CA SER A 237 -5.77 17.64 -16.96
C SER A 237 -4.67 18.57 -16.44
N LYS A 238 -4.98 19.55 -15.58
CA LYS A 238 -3.99 20.48 -15.01
C LYS A 238 -3.71 20.31 -13.51
N PHE A 239 -4.58 19.63 -12.76
CA PHE A 239 -4.60 19.81 -11.30
C PHE A 239 -4.28 18.62 -10.40
N GLN A 240 -3.99 17.42 -10.89
CA GLN A 240 -3.45 16.39 -10.00
C GLN A 240 -2.26 15.65 -10.59
N PRO A 241 -1.07 16.26 -10.59
CA PRO A 241 0.17 15.56 -10.95
C PRO A 241 0.48 14.36 -10.05
N TRP A 242 -0.27 14.19 -8.96
CA TRP A 242 -0.06 13.22 -7.91
C TRP A 242 -1.11 12.12 -7.85
N GLY A 243 -2.18 12.12 -8.65
CA GLY A 243 -3.21 11.07 -8.59
C GLY A 243 -4.64 11.50 -8.97
N ASN A 244 -5.65 10.74 -8.56
CA ASN A 244 -7.06 11.01 -8.83
C ASN A 244 -7.89 10.89 -7.54
N TYR A 245 -8.10 12.03 -6.87
CA TYR A 245 -8.85 12.18 -5.63
C TYR A 245 -9.45 13.59 -5.53
N SER A 246 -10.27 13.85 -4.53
CA SER A 246 -10.61 15.19 -4.05
C SER A 246 -9.92 15.47 -2.72
N ILE A 247 -9.83 16.74 -2.34
CA ILE A 247 -9.23 17.16 -1.07
C ILE A 247 -10.36 17.46 -0.08
N PRO A 248 -10.40 16.79 1.09
CA PRO A 248 -11.36 17.14 2.14
C PRO A 248 -11.28 18.62 2.51
N SER A 249 -12.43 19.28 2.66
CA SER A 249 -12.51 20.74 2.89
C SER A 249 -11.89 21.20 4.20
N ASP A 250 -11.74 20.29 5.16
CA ASP A 250 -11.16 20.49 6.48
C ASP A 250 -9.67 20.11 6.55
N ASN A 251 -9.02 19.79 5.42
CA ASN A 251 -7.57 19.62 5.39
C ASN A 251 -6.87 20.96 5.75
N PRO A 252 -5.83 20.96 6.60
CA PRO A 252 -5.26 22.17 7.20
C PRO A 252 -4.47 23.07 6.23
N TYR A 253 -4.17 22.58 5.03
CA TYR A 253 -3.40 23.31 4.02
C TYR A 253 -4.02 23.03 2.64
N TYR A 254 -4.65 24.06 2.07
CA TYR A 254 -5.14 24.09 0.68
C TYR A 254 -4.42 25.20 -0.07
#